data_AF-A0A5C4JZ27-F1
#
_entry.id   AF-A0A5C4JZ27-F1
#
_cell.length_a   1.000
_cell.length_b   1.000
_cell.length_c   1.000
_cell.angle_alpha   90.00
_cell.angle_beta   90.00
_cell.angle_gamma   90.00
#
_symmetry.space_group_name_H-M   'P 1'
#
loop_
_entity.id
_entity.type
_entity.pdbx_description
1 polymer ?
#
loop_
_entity_poly.entity_id
_entity_poly.type
_entity_poly.pdbx_seq_one_letter_code
_entity_poly.pdbx_strand_id
1 'polypeptide(L)'
;MSRLPLSGRQIDLEHGPYMASLATVGASLRTLRFKGRDLVLPYAADDVRPAYRGAILAPWPNRVTDGRYSFNGVRHQLNITEPQRGHALHGLLVWQDWSIDGATGSSVTLSCTLVAQQGYPFPLHVQARYTLDETGLTTTVSALNIGPGAAPYGVAAHPYLVAGEGTVNDWTLELPAEKMLQVTEDRLVPTGLADVGGPGAQEYDFRQARPIGSLPIDHAFTGLTRNPAGQAALRLTRADGTGTAMIWGEECPWVQIHTADAPEAGARHGLAVEPMTCPPNAFNSTTDLHILQPGNTHTARWTIQAIDQTALPSGGT
;
A
#
# COMPACT_ATOMS: atom_id res chain seq x y z
N MET A 1 23.52 25.93 4.94
CA MET A 1 22.54 24.86 5.24
C MET A 1 22.37 24.04 3.98
N SER A 2 22.44 22.71 4.06
CA SER A 2 22.12 21.86 2.90
C SER A 2 20.65 22.06 2.52
N ARG A 3 20.37 22.07 1.21
CA ARG A 3 19.02 22.16 0.68
C ARG A 3 18.20 20.93 1.12
N LEU A 4 16.93 21.13 1.45
CA LEU A 4 15.99 20.03 1.72
C LEU A 4 15.68 19.28 0.41
N PRO A 5 15.76 17.93 0.38
CA PRO A 5 15.38 17.15 -0.79
C PRO A 5 13.91 17.32 -1.18
N LEU A 6 13.57 17.07 -2.46
CA LEU A 6 12.18 17.20 -2.95
C LEU A 6 11.20 16.25 -2.24
N SER A 7 11.66 15.10 -1.77
CA SER A 7 10.85 14.16 -0.97
C SER A 7 10.76 14.51 0.53
N GLY A 8 11.34 15.65 0.95
CA GLY A 8 11.36 16.09 2.34
C GLY A 8 12.60 15.65 3.12
N ARG A 9 12.50 15.60 4.44
CA ARG A 9 13.60 15.13 5.31
C ARG A 9 13.73 13.62 5.18
N GLN A 10 14.97 13.14 5.21
CA GLN A 10 15.30 11.72 5.05
C GLN A 10 15.58 11.10 6.41
N ILE A 11 15.10 9.87 6.61
CA ILE A 11 15.33 9.10 7.82
C ILE A 11 15.78 7.70 7.41
N ASP A 12 17.01 7.34 7.78
CA ASP A 12 17.57 6.02 7.51
C ASP A 12 17.43 5.14 8.74
N LEU A 13 16.98 3.91 8.54
CA LEU A 13 16.84 2.85 9.53
C LEU A 13 17.73 1.67 9.17
N GLU A 14 18.33 1.05 10.16
CA GLU A 14 19.19 -0.13 10.01
C GLU A 14 18.86 -1.16 11.09
N HIS A 15 18.81 -2.44 10.70
CA HIS A 15 18.73 -3.57 11.62
C HIS A 15 19.34 -4.82 10.98
N GLY A 16 20.51 -5.24 11.47
CA GLY A 16 21.23 -6.38 10.91
C GLY A 16 21.45 -6.23 9.39
N PRO A 17 20.96 -7.16 8.54
CA PRO A 17 21.10 -7.07 7.09
C PRO A 17 20.11 -6.12 6.40
N TYR A 18 19.14 -5.57 7.14
CA TYR A 18 18.13 -4.67 6.60
C TYR A 18 18.56 -3.20 6.68
N MET A 19 18.24 -2.45 5.63
CA MET A 19 18.35 -0.99 5.59
C MET A 19 17.10 -0.41 4.94
N ALA A 20 16.56 0.68 5.47
CA ALA A 20 15.42 1.39 4.88
C ALA A 20 15.65 2.90 4.92
N SER A 21 15.24 3.61 3.88
CA SER A 21 15.19 5.08 3.87
C SER A 21 13.75 5.55 3.73
N LEU A 22 13.32 6.44 4.62
CA LEU A 22 12.01 7.07 4.64
C LEU A 22 12.13 8.56 4.30
N ALA A 23 11.08 9.14 3.75
CA ALA A 23 10.95 10.57 3.50
C ALA A 23 9.73 11.14 4.20
N THR A 24 9.82 12.37 4.71
CA THR A 24 8.70 13.01 5.42
C THR A 24 7.52 13.34 4.51
N VAL A 25 7.74 13.64 3.22
CA VAL A 25 6.63 13.88 2.29
C VAL A 25 5.87 12.58 2.05
N GLY A 26 4.59 12.57 2.41
CA GLY A 26 3.70 11.41 2.32
C GLY A 26 4.06 10.25 3.25
N ALA A 27 4.94 10.47 4.24
CA ALA A 27 5.56 9.41 5.04
C ALA A 27 6.07 8.27 4.14
N SER A 28 6.83 8.61 3.11
CA SER A 28 7.10 7.67 2.02
C SER A 28 8.25 6.72 2.34
N LEU A 29 8.05 5.42 2.09
CA LEU A 29 9.13 4.44 2.01
C LEU A 29 9.88 4.60 0.67
N ARG A 30 11.12 5.09 0.71
CA ARG A 30 11.95 5.31 -0.49
C ARG A 30 12.74 4.09 -0.90
N THR A 31 13.37 3.45 0.08
CA THR A 31 14.20 2.28 -0.14
C THR A 31 13.94 1.29 0.99
N LEU A 32 14.00 0.01 0.66
CA LEU A 32 14.07 -1.08 1.63
C LEU A 32 14.96 -2.14 1.01
N ARG A 33 16.03 -2.50 1.71
CA ARG A 33 17.06 -3.42 1.24
C ARG A 33 17.30 -4.52 2.26
N PHE A 34 17.65 -5.69 1.76
CA PHE A 34 18.14 -6.80 2.55
C PHE A 34 19.41 -7.36 1.91
N LYS A 35 20.53 -7.38 2.65
CA LYS A 35 21.86 -7.76 2.13
C LYS A 35 22.23 -7.01 0.84
N GLY A 36 21.86 -5.72 0.76
CA GLY A 36 22.10 -4.86 -0.39
C GLY A 36 21.14 -5.00 -1.57
N ARG A 37 20.24 -6.01 -1.58
CA ARG A 37 19.20 -6.18 -2.61
C ARG A 37 17.96 -5.36 -2.28
N ASP A 38 17.42 -4.64 -3.25
CA ASP A 38 16.15 -3.92 -3.10
C ASP A 38 14.97 -4.90 -2.94
N LEU A 39 14.12 -4.63 -1.94
CA LEU A 39 12.82 -5.27 -1.73
C LEU A 39 11.67 -4.43 -2.27
N VAL A 40 11.91 -3.13 -2.46
CA VAL A 40 10.99 -2.18 -3.09
C VAL A 40 11.71 -1.38 -4.17
N LEU A 41 11.00 -0.98 -5.22
CA LEU A 41 11.54 -0.19 -6.33
C LEU A 41 11.92 1.21 -5.82
N PRO A 42 13.22 1.56 -5.80
CA PRO A 42 13.66 2.80 -5.17
C PRO A 42 13.33 4.04 -6.01
N TYR A 43 13.48 5.22 -5.39
CA TYR A 43 13.57 6.52 -6.06
C TYR A 43 14.50 7.47 -5.31
N ALA A 44 15.07 8.48 -5.98
CA ALA A 44 16.06 9.37 -5.38
C ALA A 44 15.41 10.40 -4.43
N ALA A 45 16.21 10.96 -3.51
CA ALA A 45 15.70 11.89 -2.48
C ALA A 45 15.19 13.19 -3.10
N ASP A 46 15.86 13.61 -4.18
CA ASP A 46 15.58 14.81 -4.94
C ASP A 46 14.61 14.58 -6.12
N ASP A 47 14.00 13.40 -6.22
CA ASP A 47 12.92 13.17 -7.18
C ASP A 47 11.58 13.66 -6.61
N VAL A 48 10.72 14.20 -7.47
CA VAL A 48 9.28 14.22 -7.18
C VAL A 48 8.82 12.77 -7.20
N ARG A 49 8.30 12.26 -6.07
CA ARG A 49 7.96 10.85 -5.89
C ARG A 49 7.19 10.30 -7.10
N PRO A 50 7.73 9.31 -7.83
CA PRO A 50 7.05 8.73 -8.99
C PRO A 50 5.94 7.78 -8.53
N ALA A 51 4.80 7.78 -9.24
CA ALA A 51 3.74 6.78 -9.12
C ALA A 51 3.33 6.42 -7.67
N TYR A 52 3.26 7.42 -6.77
CA TYR A 52 2.92 7.24 -5.34
C TYR A 52 3.85 6.32 -4.53
N ARG A 53 5.03 5.93 -5.04
CA ARG A 53 5.94 4.94 -4.43
C ARG A 53 6.15 5.11 -2.93
N GLY A 54 5.68 4.13 -2.18
CA GLY A 54 5.86 3.99 -0.74
C GLY A 54 5.07 4.97 0.11
N ALA A 55 4.19 5.79 -0.48
CA ALA A 55 3.40 6.76 0.27
C ALA A 55 2.28 6.09 1.09
N ILE A 56 1.88 6.75 2.18
CA ILE A 56 0.66 6.41 2.92
C ILE A 56 -0.56 7.02 2.23
N LEU A 57 -1.55 6.18 1.94
CA LEU A 57 -2.76 6.53 1.22
C LEU A 57 -3.91 6.71 2.21
N ALA A 58 -4.23 7.94 2.58
CA ALA A 58 -5.26 8.26 3.55
C ALA A 58 -5.87 9.65 3.28
N PRO A 59 -7.17 9.88 3.53
CA PRO A 59 -8.10 9.02 4.26
C PRO A 59 -8.94 8.08 3.39
N TRP A 60 -8.53 7.82 2.15
CA TRP A 60 -9.05 6.71 1.35
C TRP A 60 -7.90 6.10 0.54
N PRO A 61 -7.81 4.76 0.46
CA PRO A 61 -6.65 4.10 -0.11
C PRO A 61 -6.64 4.20 -1.63
N ASN A 62 -7.78 4.05 -2.30
CA ASN A 62 -7.85 3.93 -3.75
C ASN A 62 -8.76 5.02 -4.36
N ARG A 63 -9.67 4.71 -5.28
CA ARG A 63 -10.51 5.72 -5.95
C ARG A 63 -11.74 6.10 -5.11
N VAL A 64 -12.18 7.34 -5.23
CA VAL A 64 -13.57 7.77 -5.02
C VAL A 64 -14.10 8.20 -6.37
N THR A 65 -15.09 7.47 -6.88
CA THR A 65 -15.65 7.70 -8.21
C THR A 65 -16.21 9.13 -8.32
N ASP A 66 -15.86 9.81 -9.42
CA ASP A 66 -16.17 11.22 -9.68
C ASP A 66 -15.69 12.22 -8.61
N GLY A 67 -14.86 11.78 -7.66
CA GLY A 67 -14.54 12.53 -6.45
C GLY A 67 -15.78 12.87 -5.61
N ARG A 68 -16.90 12.16 -5.79
CA ARG A 68 -18.18 12.46 -5.14
C ARG A 68 -18.52 11.38 -4.14
N TYR A 69 -19.05 11.80 -3.01
CA TYR A 69 -19.63 10.89 -2.04
C TYR A 69 -20.69 11.59 -1.20
N SER A 70 -21.52 10.79 -0.52
CA SER A 70 -22.49 11.30 0.45
C SER A 70 -22.20 10.71 1.81
N PHE A 71 -22.17 11.54 2.85
CA PHE A 71 -21.97 11.10 4.22
C PHE A 71 -22.91 11.87 5.15
N ASN A 72 -23.64 11.16 6.02
CA ASN A 72 -24.66 11.74 6.90
C ASN A 72 -25.66 12.67 6.17
N GLY A 73 -26.09 12.26 4.97
CA GLY A 73 -27.04 13.04 4.15
C GLY A 73 -26.44 14.27 3.45
N VAL A 74 -25.16 14.57 3.66
CA VAL A 74 -24.45 15.69 3.01
C VAL A 74 -23.65 15.17 1.82
N ARG A 75 -23.79 15.85 0.68
CA ARG A 75 -22.99 15.57 -0.52
C ARG A 75 -21.66 16.31 -0.44
N HIS A 76 -20.58 15.62 -0.76
CA HIS A 76 -19.23 16.16 -0.77
C HIS A 76 -18.59 15.98 -2.15
N GLN A 77 -17.74 16.92 -2.54
CA GLN A 77 -16.95 16.90 -3.76
C GLN A 77 -15.47 17.08 -3.39
N LEU A 78 -14.70 16.03 -3.62
CA LEU A 78 -13.25 15.98 -3.53
C LEU A 78 -12.62 16.57 -4.81
N ASN A 79 -11.38 17.01 -4.69
CA ASN A 79 -10.56 17.37 -5.84
C ASN A 79 -10.28 16.12 -6.69
N ILE A 80 -10.34 16.28 -8.02
CA ILE A 80 -9.98 15.22 -8.96
C ILE A 80 -8.45 15.17 -9.06
N THR A 81 -7.87 14.09 -8.55
CA THR A 81 -6.42 13.85 -8.55
C THR A 81 -5.98 12.78 -9.56
N GLU A 82 -6.94 12.10 -10.21
CA GLU A 82 -6.74 11.27 -11.40
C GLU A 82 -7.59 11.84 -12.56
N PRO A 83 -7.16 12.92 -13.23
CA PRO A 83 -7.97 13.63 -14.23
C PRO A 83 -8.39 12.77 -15.43
N GLN A 84 -7.54 11.83 -15.85
CA GLN A 84 -7.78 10.97 -17.00
C GLN A 84 -8.97 10.04 -16.80
N ARG A 85 -9.25 9.63 -15.55
CA ARG A 85 -10.38 8.76 -15.19
C ARG A 85 -11.49 9.52 -14.45
N GLY A 86 -11.22 10.76 -14.05
CA GLY A 86 -12.16 11.64 -13.37
C GLY A 86 -12.43 11.21 -11.93
N HIS A 87 -11.40 10.81 -11.19
CA HIS A 87 -11.54 10.30 -9.82
C HIS A 87 -10.69 11.09 -8.82
N ALA A 88 -11.09 11.03 -7.54
CA ALA A 88 -10.20 11.38 -6.44
C ALA A 88 -9.46 10.11 -6.00
N LEU A 89 -8.14 10.12 -6.11
CA LEU A 89 -7.28 8.96 -5.93
C LEU A 89 -6.30 9.19 -4.78
N HIS A 90 -6.15 8.18 -3.92
CA HIS A 90 -5.11 8.05 -2.89
C HIS A 90 -5.11 9.09 -1.76
N GLY A 91 -6.27 9.62 -1.40
CA GLY A 91 -6.40 10.45 -0.21
C GLY A 91 -5.79 11.85 -0.34
N LEU A 92 -5.51 12.45 0.82
CA LEU A 92 -5.10 13.85 0.98
C LEU A 92 -3.72 13.99 1.62
N LEU A 93 -3.18 12.90 2.17
CA LEU A 93 -1.93 12.91 2.92
C LEU A 93 -0.68 12.58 2.10
N VAL A 94 -0.84 12.07 0.88
CA VAL A 94 0.27 11.61 0.03
C VAL A 94 1.29 12.71 -0.27
N TRP A 95 0.89 13.99 -0.33
CA TRP A 95 1.80 15.11 -0.64
C TRP A 95 2.07 16.03 0.55
N GLN A 96 1.55 15.70 1.74
CA GLN A 96 1.82 16.48 2.95
C GLN A 96 3.24 16.21 3.45
N ASP A 97 3.87 17.21 4.05
CA ASP A 97 5.13 17.01 4.79
C ASP A 97 4.80 16.60 6.23
N TRP A 98 5.16 15.38 6.61
CA TRP A 98 4.86 14.82 7.92
C TRP A 98 5.91 15.26 8.95
N SER A 99 5.47 15.52 10.18
CA SER A 99 6.36 15.81 11.30
C SER A 99 7.02 14.52 11.79
N ILE A 100 8.27 14.62 12.26
CA ILE A 100 8.98 13.51 12.91
C ILE A 100 8.70 13.62 14.41
N ASP A 101 7.91 12.69 14.95
CA ASP A 101 7.57 12.64 16.37
C ASP A 101 8.68 11.99 17.21
N GLY A 102 9.44 11.08 16.59
CA GLY A 102 10.57 10.41 17.21
C GLY A 102 11.25 9.42 16.27
N ALA A 103 12.56 9.24 16.42
CA ALA A 103 13.34 8.30 15.63
C ALA A 103 14.43 7.64 16.49
N THR A 104 14.71 6.38 16.18
CA THR A 104 15.87 5.62 16.64
C THR A 104 16.63 5.09 15.43
N GLY A 105 17.73 4.38 15.62
CA GLY A 105 18.45 3.75 14.51
C GLY A 105 17.63 2.71 13.73
N SER A 106 16.54 2.19 14.29
CA SER A 106 15.74 1.12 13.67
C SER A 106 14.23 1.38 13.69
N SER A 107 13.79 2.59 14.06
CA SER A 107 12.37 2.97 13.97
C SER A 107 12.17 4.47 13.82
N VAL A 108 11.05 4.88 13.22
CA VAL A 108 10.61 6.28 13.17
C VAL A 108 9.09 6.37 13.26
N THR A 109 8.59 7.36 13.98
CA THR A 109 7.18 7.75 13.97
C THR A 109 7.03 9.10 13.27
N LEU A 110 6.24 9.12 12.22
CA LEU A 110 5.85 10.31 11.49
C LEU A 110 4.38 10.64 11.78
N SER A 111 4.02 11.91 11.87
CA SER A 111 2.63 12.33 12.04
C SER A 111 2.21 13.46 11.11
N CYS A 112 0.92 13.48 10.76
CA CYS A 112 0.30 14.56 10.02
C CYS A 112 -1.11 14.81 10.56
N THR A 113 -1.46 16.08 10.73
CA THR A 113 -2.84 16.49 11.02
C THR A 113 -3.53 16.86 9.71
N LEU A 114 -4.48 16.03 9.30
CA LEU A 114 -5.41 16.36 8.23
C LEU A 114 -6.42 17.37 8.77
N VAL A 115 -6.33 18.61 8.32
CA VAL A 115 -7.33 19.63 8.65
C VAL A 115 -8.63 19.39 7.89
N ALA A 116 -9.75 19.86 8.47
CA ALA A 116 -11.01 19.91 7.74
C ALA A 116 -10.83 20.81 6.51
N GLN A 117 -11.21 20.30 5.33
CA GLN A 117 -11.09 21.05 4.08
C GLN A 117 -12.29 20.79 3.17
N GLN A 118 -12.41 21.59 2.10
CA GLN A 118 -13.47 21.41 1.12
C GLN A 118 -13.45 19.98 0.57
N GLY A 119 -14.63 19.37 0.50
CA GLY A 119 -14.77 17.98 0.07
C GLY A 119 -14.51 16.94 1.15
N TYR A 120 -13.75 17.24 2.20
CA TYR A 120 -13.53 16.33 3.34
C TYR A 120 -13.44 17.13 4.66
N PRO A 121 -14.58 17.49 5.27
CA PRO A 121 -14.62 18.35 6.47
C PRO A 121 -14.39 17.56 7.78
N PHE A 122 -13.63 16.47 7.75
CA PHE A 122 -13.41 15.58 8.89
C PHE A 122 -11.93 15.62 9.31
N PRO A 123 -11.55 16.34 10.38
CA PRO A 123 -10.15 16.45 10.74
C PRO A 123 -9.66 15.15 11.41
N LEU A 124 -8.49 14.68 11.00
CA LEU A 124 -7.85 13.47 11.53
C LEU A 124 -6.42 13.77 11.96
N HIS A 125 -5.95 13.14 13.02
CA HIS A 125 -4.52 13.03 13.32
C HIS A 125 -4.05 11.64 12.93
N VAL A 126 -3.11 11.56 11.98
CA VAL A 126 -2.61 10.29 11.45
C VAL A 126 -1.14 10.14 11.82
N GLN A 127 -0.78 8.98 12.35
CA GLN A 127 0.59 8.60 12.67
C GLN A 127 0.97 7.37 11.86
N ALA A 128 2.15 7.39 11.24
CA ALA A 128 2.77 6.27 10.56
C ALA A 128 4.07 5.91 11.28
N ARG A 129 4.10 4.73 11.90
CA ARG A 129 5.29 4.19 12.57
C ARG A 129 5.93 3.11 11.72
N TYR A 130 7.21 3.29 11.46
CA TYR A 130 8.06 2.33 10.76
C TYR A 130 9.01 1.71 11.79
N THR A 131 9.03 0.38 11.87
CA THR A 131 9.94 -0.38 12.71
C THR A 131 10.66 -1.40 11.84
N LEU A 132 11.98 -1.39 11.89
CA LEU A 132 12.85 -2.31 11.21
C LEU A 132 13.46 -3.28 12.23
N ASP A 133 13.25 -4.58 12.02
CA ASP A 133 13.73 -5.66 12.88
C ASP A 133 14.16 -6.87 12.04
N GLU A 134 14.46 -8.01 12.68
CA GLU A 134 14.87 -9.25 12.02
C GLU A 134 13.81 -9.81 11.06
N THR A 135 12.54 -9.44 11.24
CA THR A 135 11.41 -9.87 10.41
C THR A 135 11.15 -8.94 9.23
N GLY A 136 11.87 -7.81 9.13
CA GLY A 136 11.74 -6.85 8.04
C GLY A 136 11.19 -5.50 8.49
N LEU A 137 10.56 -4.76 7.56
CA LEU A 137 10.02 -3.44 7.84
C LEU A 137 8.52 -3.54 8.12
N THR A 138 8.14 -3.35 9.38
CA THR A 138 6.75 -3.23 9.79
C THR A 138 6.31 -1.77 9.78
N THR A 139 5.24 -1.48 9.06
CA THR A 139 4.55 -0.19 9.09
C THR A 139 3.25 -0.34 9.86
N THR A 140 3.02 0.51 10.85
CA THR A 140 1.76 0.64 11.58
C THR A 140 1.22 2.05 11.36
N VAL A 141 0.00 2.18 10.83
CA VAL A 141 -0.67 3.47 10.67
C VAL A 141 -1.87 3.56 11.58
N SER A 142 -1.94 4.61 12.40
CA SER A 142 -3.06 4.91 13.28
C SER A 142 -3.69 6.25 12.89
N ALA A 143 -5.02 6.29 12.79
CA ALA A 143 -5.77 7.51 12.53
C ALA A 143 -6.76 7.76 13.67
N LEU A 144 -6.59 8.90 14.34
CA LEU A 144 -7.46 9.41 15.38
C LEU A 144 -8.40 10.46 14.78
N ASN A 145 -9.70 10.31 15.02
CA ASN A 145 -10.64 11.39 14.75
C ASN A 145 -10.56 12.47 15.83
N ILE A 146 -10.01 13.62 15.47
CA ILE A 146 -9.87 14.79 16.35
C ILE A 146 -10.99 15.82 16.15
N GLY A 147 -11.97 15.49 15.31
CA GLY A 147 -13.12 16.32 15.00
C GLY A 147 -14.31 16.08 15.92
N PRO A 148 -15.34 16.95 15.82
CA PRO A 148 -16.53 16.87 16.66
C PRO A 148 -17.58 15.86 16.15
N GLY A 149 -17.41 15.30 14.94
CA GLY A 149 -18.37 14.39 14.32
C GLY A 149 -17.70 13.16 13.71
N ALA A 150 -18.50 12.15 13.33
CA ALA A 150 -18.01 10.92 12.73
C ALA A 150 -17.27 11.17 11.39
N ALA A 151 -16.23 10.41 11.10
CA ALA A 151 -15.36 10.57 9.93
C ALA A 151 -15.27 9.28 9.10
N PRO A 152 -15.58 9.30 7.79
CA PRO A 152 -15.32 8.17 6.90
C PRO A 152 -13.82 8.05 6.60
N TYR A 153 -13.26 6.85 6.70
CA TYR A 153 -11.82 6.61 6.65
C TYR A 153 -11.48 5.25 6.04
N GLY A 154 -10.35 5.21 5.33
CA GLY A 154 -9.60 4.01 5.00
C GLY A 154 -8.13 4.33 4.76
N VAL A 155 -7.28 3.31 4.81
CA VAL A 155 -5.83 3.47 4.62
C VAL A 155 -5.19 2.30 3.89
N ALA A 156 -4.10 2.59 3.21
CA ALA A 156 -3.15 1.64 2.65
C ALA A 156 -1.75 2.28 2.56
N ALA A 157 -0.78 1.51 2.09
CA ALA A 157 0.49 2.04 1.57
C ALA A 157 0.67 1.63 0.12
N HIS A 158 1.51 2.35 -0.61
CA HIS A 158 1.77 2.13 -2.04
C HIS A 158 3.20 1.64 -2.37
N PRO A 159 3.77 0.62 -1.69
CA PRO A 159 5.08 0.11 -2.05
C PRO A 159 5.02 -0.63 -3.39
N TYR A 160 6.08 -0.50 -4.19
CA TYR A 160 6.30 -1.34 -5.36
C TYR A 160 7.31 -2.41 -4.99
N LEU A 161 6.88 -3.64 -4.73
CA LEU A 161 7.76 -4.74 -4.36
C LEU A 161 8.63 -5.17 -5.55
N VAL A 162 9.85 -5.62 -5.24
CA VAL A 162 10.82 -6.14 -6.21
C VAL A 162 11.27 -7.53 -5.74
N ALA A 163 11.23 -8.54 -6.62
CA ALA A 163 11.71 -9.88 -6.28
C ALA A 163 13.25 -9.98 -6.37
N GLY A 164 13.88 -9.14 -7.17
CA GLY A 164 15.31 -9.10 -7.45
C GLY A 164 15.54 -8.68 -8.90
N GLU A 165 16.61 -9.18 -9.53
CA GLU A 165 16.86 -8.94 -10.95
C GLU A 165 15.68 -9.36 -11.85
N GLY A 166 15.52 -8.67 -12.98
CA GLY A 166 14.41 -8.83 -13.91
C GLY A 166 13.31 -7.80 -13.72
N THR A 167 12.14 -8.13 -14.25
CA THR A 167 10.92 -7.31 -14.25
C THR A 167 9.76 -8.12 -13.66
N VAL A 168 8.62 -7.47 -13.49
CA VAL A 168 7.36 -8.12 -13.10
C VAL A 168 7.03 -9.33 -13.99
N ASN A 169 7.43 -9.32 -15.27
CA ASN A 169 7.19 -10.45 -16.17
C ASN A 169 7.89 -11.73 -15.74
N ASP A 170 9.06 -11.59 -15.12
CA ASP A 170 9.97 -12.68 -14.78
C ASP A 170 9.66 -13.28 -13.40
N TRP A 171 8.82 -12.61 -12.62
CA TRP A 171 8.55 -12.96 -11.24
C TRP A 171 7.31 -13.85 -11.09
N THR A 172 7.35 -14.70 -10.08
CA THR A 172 6.28 -15.58 -9.65
C THR A 172 5.51 -14.91 -8.52
N LEU A 173 4.19 -14.84 -8.66
CA LEU A 173 3.27 -14.31 -7.67
C LEU A 173 2.47 -15.45 -7.03
N GLU A 174 2.39 -15.44 -5.71
CA GLU A 174 1.44 -16.20 -4.91
C GLU A 174 0.64 -15.21 -4.05
N LEU A 175 -0.68 -15.19 -4.26
CA LEU A 175 -1.62 -14.32 -3.57
C LEU A 175 -2.83 -15.16 -3.12
N PRO A 176 -3.06 -15.30 -1.80
CA PRO A 176 -4.10 -16.17 -1.27
C PRO A 176 -5.50 -15.51 -1.31
N ALA A 177 -5.90 -14.94 -2.44
CA ALA A 177 -7.18 -14.25 -2.60
C ALA A 177 -8.19 -15.09 -3.41
N GLU A 178 -9.42 -15.17 -2.95
CA GLU A 178 -10.49 -15.91 -3.64
C GLU A 178 -11.28 -15.04 -4.63
N LYS A 179 -11.30 -13.73 -4.44
CA LYS A 179 -12.13 -12.82 -5.22
C LYS A 179 -11.35 -11.63 -5.74
N MET A 180 -11.75 -11.14 -6.90
CA MET A 180 -11.25 -9.94 -7.55
C MET A 180 -12.40 -8.96 -7.77
N LEU A 181 -12.16 -7.67 -7.52
CA LEU A 181 -13.08 -6.60 -7.85
C LEU A 181 -12.96 -6.27 -9.34
N GLN A 182 -14.00 -6.60 -10.10
CA GLN A 182 -14.11 -6.19 -11.49
C GLN A 182 -14.37 -4.69 -11.59
N VAL A 183 -13.86 -4.10 -12.66
CA VAL A 183 -13.94 -2.67 -12.92
C VAL A 183 -14.26 -2.39 -14.39
N THR A 184 -14.74 -1.19 -14.70
CA THR A 184 -14.91 -0.77 -16.11
C THR A 184 -13.55 -0.57 -16.79
N GLU A 185 -13.44 -0.94 -18.07
CA GLU A 185 -12.17 -0.88 -18.82
C GLU A 185 -11.59 0.53 -18.94
N ASP A 186 -12.45 1.55 -19.04
CA ASP A 186 -12.09 2.93 -19.34
C ASP A 186 -11.63 3.71 -18.10
N ARG A 187 -12.37 3.56 -17.00
CA ARG A 187 -12.26 4.40 -15.80
C ARG A 187 -11.89 3.64 -14.55
N LEU A 188 -11.89 2.31 -14.61
CA LEU A 188 -11.70 1.44 -13.45
C LEU A 188 -12.74 1.68 -12.34
N VAL A 189 -13.99 1.92 -12.72
CA VAL A 189 -15.09 2.03 -11.75
C VAL A 189 -15.50 0.62 -11.33
N PRO A 190 -15.59 0.30 -10.02
CA PRO A 190 -16.03 -1.01 -9.55
C PRO A 190 -17.40 -1.44 -10.09
N THR A 191 -17.50 -2.67 -10.59
CA THR A 191 -18.73 -3.24 -11.16
C THR A 191 -19.27 -4.44 -10.38
N GLY A 192 -18.41 -5.18 -9.69
CA GLY A 192 -18.80 -6.34 -8.89
C GLY A 192 -17.62 -7.22 -8.50
N LEU A 193 -17.86 -8.21 -7.65
CA LEU A 193 -16.87 -9.24 -7.30
C LEU A 193 -17.00 -10.45 -8.22
N ALA A 194 -15.87 -10.98 -8.67
CA ALA A 194 -15.76 -12.26 -9.36
C ALA A 194 -14.86 -13.22 -8.57
N ASP A 195 -15.19 -14.50 -8.56
CA ASP A 195 -14.32 -15.54 -8.02
C ASP A 195 -13.13 -15.72 -8.98
N VAL A 196 -11.89 -15.72 -8.47
CA VAL A 196 -10.69 -15.77 -9.32
C VAL A 196 -10.59 -17.09 -10.10
N GLY A 197 -11.17 -18.18 -9.61
CA GLY A 197 -11.26 -19.45 -10.34
C GLY A 197 -12.40 -19.52 -11.36
N GLY A 198 -13.24 -18.49 -11.43
CA GLY A 198 -14.46 -18.45 -12.24
C GLY A 198 -14.27 -17.78 -13.62
N PRO A 199 -15.25 -17.95 -14.54
CA PRO A 199 -15.24 -17.34 -15.87
C PRO A 199 -14.94 -15.83 -15.87
N GLY A 200 -13.93 -15.44 -16.64
CA GLY A 200 -13.55 -14.03 -16.82
C GLY A 200 -12.58 -13.49 -15.77
N ALA A 201 -12.14 -14.31 -14.81
CA ALA A 201 -11.13 -13.93 -13.82
C ALA A 201 -9.99 -14.97 -13.66
N GLN A 202 -10.02 -16.08 -14.41
CA GLN A 202 -9.08 -17.20 -14.24
C GLN A 202 -7.61 -16.85 -14.44
N GLU A 203 -7.30 -15.86 -15.28
CA GLU A 203 -5.93 -15.40 -15.47
C GLU A 203 -5.36 -14.70 -14.23
N TYR A 204 -6.23 -14.21 -13.35
CA TYR A 204 -5.90 -13.56 -12.08
C TYR A 204 -5.90 -14.52 -10.88
N ASP A 205 -6.05 -15.83 -11.11
CA ASP A 205 -5.93 -16.84 -10.05
C ASP A 205 -4.46 -17.09 -9.69
N PHE A 206 -4.00 -16.35 -8.69
CA PHE A 206 -2.65 -16.47 -8.11
C PHE A 206 -2.64 -17.23 -6.78
N ARG A 207 -3.72 -17.95 -6.44
CA ARG A 207 -3.76 -18.77 -5.20
C ARG A 207 -2.71 -19.86 -5.21
N GLN A 208 -2.30 -20.31 -6.39
CA GLN A 208 -1.10 -21.10 -6.61
C GLN A 208 -0.02 -20.23 -7.22
N ALA A 209 1.21 -20.37 -6.72
CA ALA A 209 2.37 -19.63 -7.21
C ALA A 209 2.57 -19.84 -8.72
N ARG A 210 2.55 -18.75 -9.49
CA ARG A 210 2.79 -18.79 -10.94
C ARG A 210 3.46 -17.52 -11.46
N PRO A 211 4.17 -17.56 -12.61
CA PRO A 211 4.67 -16.37 -13.26
C PRO A 211 3.55 -15.38 -13.61
N ILE A 212 3.82 -14.09 -13.43
CA ILE A 212 2.89 -13.01 -13.83
C ILE A 212 2.89 -12.86 -15.35
N GLY A 213 4.07 -12.98 -16.00
CA GLY A 213 4.20 -12.81 -17.45
C GLY A 213 3.78 -11.41 -17.90
N SER A 214 3.18 -11.29 -19.09
CA SER A 214 2.72 -10.01 -19.65
C SER A 214 1.32 -9.59 -19.18
N LEU A 215 0.73 -10.26 -18.19
CA LEU A 215 -0.61 -9.96 -17.71
C LEU A 215 -0.63 -8.54 -17.08
N PRO A 216 -1.46 -7.60 -17.58
CA PRO A 216 -1.73 -6.36 -16.87
C PRO A 216 -2.66 -6.62 -15.70
N ILE A 217 -2.34 -6.06 -14.54
CA ILE A 217 -3.16 -6.14 -13.33
C ILE A 217 -3.27 -4.71 -12.78
N ASP A 218 -4.50 -4.27 -12.52
CA ASP A 218 -4.82 -3.06 -11.74
C ASP A 218 -6.13 -3.32 -10.99
N HIS A 219 -6.14 -4.36 -10.15
CA HIS A 219 -7.34 -4.85 -9.49
C HIS A 219 -7.16 -5.01 -7.99
N ALA A 220 -8.26 -4.80 -7.26
CA ALA A 220 -8.36 -5.12 -5.84
C ALA A 220 -8.81 -6.56 -5.67
N PHE A 221 -8.21 -7.25 -4.71
CA PHE A 221 -8.50 -8.64 -4.35
C PHE A 221 -8.99 -8.73 -2.90
N THR A 222 -9.84 -9.71 -2.61
CA THR A 222 -10.37 -9.99 -1.26
C THR A 222 -10.69 -11.49 -1.10
N GLY A 223 -11.30 -11.88 0.02
CA GLY A 223 -11.46 -13.29 0.39
C GLY A 223 -10.09 -13.92 0.70
N LEU A 224 -9.30 -13.22 1.50
CA LEU A 224 -7.92 -13.61 1.78
C LEU A 224 -7.88 -14.81 2.73
N THR A 225 -7.23 -15.90 2.31
CA THR A 225 -6.89 -16.99 3.22
C THR A 225 -5.82 -16.52 4.20
N ARG A 226 -6.05 -16.78 5.49
CA ARG A 226 -5.20 -16.32 6.59
C ARG A 226 -4.64 -17.49 7.38
N ASN A 227 -3.46 -17.29 7.95
CA ASN A 227 -2.88 -18.23 8.90
C ASN A 227 -3.63 -18.16 10.26
N PRO A 228 -3.35 -19.07 11.23
CA PRO A 228 -3.98 -19.05 12.55
C PRO A 228 -3.76 -17.77 13.37
N ALA A 229 -2.79 -16.93 13.00
CA ALA A 229 -2.55 -15.62 13.61
C ALA A 229 -3.33 -14.48 12.92
N GLY A 230 -4.26 -14.80 12.00
CA GLY A 230 -5.07 -13.81 11.29
C GLY A 230 -4.34 -13.10 10.14
N GLN A 231 -3.15 -13.57 9.75
CA GLN A 231 -2.33 -12.88 8.75
C GLN A 231 -2.52 -13.47 7.36
N ALA A 232 -2.69 -12.60 6.37
CA ALA A 232 -2.53 -12.93 4.96
C ALA A 232 -1.10 -12.61 4.51
N ALA A 233 -0.59 -13.33 3.52
CA ALA A 233 0.74 -13.11 2.99
C ALA A 233 0.75 -13.23 1.46
N LEU A 234 1.32 -12.23 0.79
CA LEU A 234 1.70 -12.30 -0.61
C LEU A 234 3.18 -12.64 -0.72
N ARG A 235 3.54 -13.49 -1.69
CA ARG A 235 4.93 -13.82 -2.02
C ARG A 235 5.22 -13.46 -3.47
N LEU A 236 6.30 -12.72 -3.68
CA LEU A 236 6.80 -12.36 -4.99
C LEU A 236 8.24 -12.86 -5.12
N THR A 237 8.46 -13.89 -5.93
CA THR A 237 9.74 -14.61 -5.99
C THR A 237 10.32 -14.67 -7.40
N ARG A 238 11.64 -14.84 -7.46
CA ARG A 238 12.36 -15.26 -8.66
C ARG A 238 12.31 -16.79 -8.79
N ALA A 239 12.80 -17.30 -9.91
CA ALA A 239 12.91 -18.75 -10.16
C ALA A 239 13.78 -19.50 -9.12
N ASP A 240 14.75 -18.81 -8.51
CA ASP A 240 15.60 -19.36 -7.44
C ASP A 240 14.91 -19.41 -6.06
N GLY A 241 13.65 -18.96 -5.96
CA GLY A 241 12.85 -18.93 -4.73
C GLY A 241 13.18 -17.79 -3.77
N THR A 242 14.18 -16.95 -4.07
CA THR A 242 14.41 -15.69 -3.35
C THR A 242 13.43 -14.62 -3.80
N GLY A 243 13.16 -13.63 -2.96
CA GLY A 243 12.15 -12.63 -3.29
C GLY A 243 11.80 -11.68 -2.17
N THR A 244 10.56 -11.21 -2.21
CA THR A 244 9.97 -10.30 -1.24
C THR A 244 8.57 -10.80 -0.87
N ALA A 245 8.26 -10.78 0.41
CA ALA A 245 6.91 -11.04 0.91
C ALA A 245 6.33 -9.78 1.54
N MET A 246 5.00 -9.65 1.47
CA MET A 246 4.25 -8.68 2.24
C MET A 246 3.18 -9.40 3.06
N ILE A 247 3.12 -9.09 4.35
CA ILE A 247 2.24 -9.74 5.33
C ILE A 247 1.38 -8.67 6.00
N TRP A 248 0.10 -8.94 6.21
CA TRP A 248 -0.82 -8.01 6.87
C TRP A 248 -1.93 -8.72 7.64
N GLY A 249 -2.48 -8.02 8.64
CA GLY A 249 -3.51 -8.56 9.52
C GLY A 249 -4.94 -8.42 8.98
N GLU A 250 -5.91 -8.72 9.85
CA GLU A 250 -7.35 -8.72 9.53
C GLU A 250 -7.92 -7.33 9.27
N GLU A 251 -7.26 -6.29 9.79
CA GLU A 251 -7.57 -4.88 9.52
C GLU A 251 -7.56 -4.50 8.03
N CYS A 252 -6.88 -5.28 7.19
CA CYS A 252 -6.77 -5.08 5.75
C CYS A 252 -7.43 -6.27 5.04
N PRO A 253 -8.76 -6.24 4.83
CA PRO A 253 -9.47 -7.31 4.15
C PRO A 253 -9.29 -7.30 2.62
N TRP A 254 -8.64 -6.26 2.08
CA TRP A 254 -8.39 -6.08 0.66
C TRP A 254 -6.90 -5.92 0.37
N VAL A 255 -6.51 -6.22 -0.87
CA VAL A 255 -5.19 -5.88 -1.40
C VAL A 255 -5.30 -5.43 -2.86
N GLN A 256 -4.76 -4.27 -3.20
CA GLN A 256 -4.60 -3.85 -4.60
C GLN A 256 -3.31 -4.44 -5.16
N ILE A 257 -3.38 -4.98 -6.37
CA ILE A 257 -2.22 -5.40 -7.14
C ILE A 257 -2.18 -4.56 -8.42
N HIS A 258 -1.06 -3.88 -8.65
CA HIS A 258 -0.84 -3.10 -9.86
C HIS A 258 0.54 -3.35 -10.49
N THR A 259 0.56 -3.68 -11.78
CA THR A 259 1.78 -4.05 -12.51
C THR A 259 2.52 -2.87 -13.15
N ALA A 260 2.01 -1.64 -13.06
CA ALA A 260 2.61 -0.44 -13.68
C ALA A 260 2.86 -0.60 -15.18
N ASP A 261 1.79 -0.88 -15.94
CA ASP A 261 1.84 -1.04 -17.40
C ASP A 261 1.92 0.28 -18.17
N ALA A 262 1.52 1.39 -17.55
CA ALA A 262 1.65 2.70 -18.15
C ALA A 262 3.15 3.07 -18.31
N PRO A 263 3.51 3.86 -19.33
CA PRO A 263 4.90 4.21 -19.67
C PRO A 263 5.56 5.20 -18.69
N GLU A 264 5.28 5.04 -17.39
CA GLU A 264 5.87 5.79 -16.30
C GLU A 264 7.33 5.40 -16.07
N ALA A 265 8.08 6.22 -15.33
CA ALA A 265 9.49 5.97 -15.01
C ALA A 265 9.66 4.72 -14.11
N GLY A 266 9.58 3.52 -14.69
CA GLY A 266 9.66 2.23 -14.00
C GLY A 266 8.55 1.24 -14.37
N ALA A 267 7.98 1.34 -15.58
CA ALA A 267 6.97 0.41 -16.08
C ALA A 267 7.39 -1.05 -15.85
N ARG A 268 6.53 -1.82 -15.16
CA ARG A 268 6.75 -3.23 -14.81
C ARG A 268 8.09 -3.56 -14.13
N HIS A 269 8.75 -2.59 -13.49
CA HIS A 269 9.97 -2.83 -12.68
C HIS A 269 9.69 -3.05 -11.19
N GLY A 270 8.44 -2.99 -10.79
CA GLY A 270 7.99 -3.31 -9.44
C GLY A 270 6.50 -3.65 -9.47
N LEU A 271 6.07 -4.48 -8.53
CA LEU A 271 4.66 -4.82 -8.35
C LEU A 271 4.10 -3.98 -7.21
N ALA A 272 3.18 -3.07 -7.48
CA ALA A 272 2.47 -2.39 -6.41
C ALA A 272 1.59 -3.39 -5.65
N VAL A 273 1.79 -3.46 -4.34
CA VAL A 273 1.04 -4.32 -3.42
C VAL A 273 0.54 -3.47 -2.28
N GLU A 274 -0.76 -3.26 -2.21
CA GLU A 274 -1.36 -2.30 -1.30
C GLU A 274 -2.40 -3.02 -0.43
N PRO A 275 -2.06 -3.56 0.75
CA PRO A 275 -3.06 -4.01 1.69
C PRO A 275 -3.91 -2.81 2.12
N MET A 276 -5.23 -2.92 1.92
CA MET A 276 -6.17 -1.83 2.15
C MET A 276 -7.20 -2.22 3.19
N THR A 277 -7.56 -1.25 4.04
CA THR A 277 -8.64 -1.42 5.01
C THR A 277 -10.02 -1.44 4.36
N CYS A 278 -10.16 -0.86 3.16
CA CYS A 278 -11.41 -0.83 2.41
C CYS A 278 -11.14 -0.86 0.89
N PRO A 279 -12.11 -1.30 0.07
CA PRO A 279 -11.94 -1.40 -1.38
C PRO A 279 -11.94 -0.03 -2.07
N PRO A 280 -11.60 0.00 -3.37
CA PRO A 280 -11.89 1.13 -4.23
C PRO A 280 -13.37 1.55 -4.13
N ASN A 281 -13.59 2.86 -4.11
CA ASN A 281 -14.89 3.50 -4.04
C ASN A 281 -15.69 3.21 -2.75
N ALA A 282 -15.04 2.77 -1.66
CA ALA A 282 -15.68 2.49 -0.37
C ALA A 282 -16.48 3.67 0.21
N PHE A 283 -16.11 4.91 -0.11
CA PHE A 283 -16.87 6.11 0.30
C PHE A 283 -18.29 6.15 -0.28
N ASN A 284 -18.55 5.44 -1.37
CA ASN A 284 -19.87 5.30 -1.98
C ASN A 284 -20.49 3.92 -1.73
N SER A 285 -19.71 2.83 -1.80
CA SER A 285 -20.25 1.48 -1.57
C SER A 285 -20.47 1.18 -0.09
N THR A 286 -19.80 1.90 0.81
CA THR A 286 -19.75 1.68 2.27
C THR A 286 -19.13 0.34 2.69
N THR A 287 -18.71 -0.50 1.74
CA THR A 287 -18.04 -1.77 2.00
C THR A 287 -16.75 -1.54 2.77
N ASP A 288 -16.63 -2.14 3.96
CA ASP A 288 -15.49 -2.05 4.87
C ASP A 288 -14.99 -0.62 5.16
N LEU A 289 -15.83 0.40 4.91
CA LEU A 289 -15.48 1.78 5.19
C LEU A 289 -15.51 2.01 6.70
N HIS A 290 -14.39 2.43 7.27
CA HIS A 290 -14.35 2.75 8.69
C HIS A 290 -15.03 4.09 8.95
N ILE A 291 -15.93 4.11 9.94
CA ILE A 291 -16.54 5.34 10.45
C ILE A 291 -15.99 5.61 11.84
N LEU A 292 -15.02 6.52 11.94
CA LEU A 292 -14.37 6.88 13.20
C LEU A 292 -15.26 7.86 13.96
N GLN A 293 -15.73 7.48 15.15
CA GLN A 293 -16.40 8.42 16.06
C GLN A 293 -15.39 9.42 16.65
N PRO A 294 -15.82 10.60 17.13
CA PRO A 294 -14.94 11.55 17.81
C PRO A 294 -14.12 10.88 18.92
N GLY A 295 -12.80 11.07 18.89
CA GLY A 295 -11.87 10.47 19.85
C GLY A 295 -11.52 9.00 19.61
N ASN A 296 -12.15 8.32 18.65
CA ASN A 296 -11.79 6.95 18.30
C ASN A 296 -10.59 6.90 17.34
N THR A 297 -9.81 5.84 17.50
CA THR A 297 -8.66 5.52 16.66
C THR A 297 -8.89 4.22 15.91
N HIS A 298 -8.47 4.19 14.65
CA HIS A 298 -8.28 2.95 13.89
C HIS A 298 -6.80 2.73 13.61
N THR A 299 -6.36 1.47 13.62
CA THR A 299 -4.96 1.09 13.35
C THR A 299 -4.90 0.00 12.30
N ALA A 300 -3.98 0.13 11.34
CA ALA A 300 -3.65 -0.91 10.38
C ALA A 300 -2.15 -1.19 10.33
N ARG A 301 -1.76 -2.43 10.03
CA ARG A 301 -0.36 -2.85 9.97
C ARG A 301 -0.07 -3.78 8.78
N TRP A 302 1.12 -3.63 8.24
CA TRP A 302 1.73 -4.57 7.29
C TRP A 302 3.25 -4.63 7.46
N THR A 303 3.85 -5.73 7.01
CA THR A 303 5.29 -5.98 7.07
C THR A 303 5.80 -6.37 5.69
N ILE A 304 6.89 -5.75 5.24
CA ILE A 304 7.63 -6.14 4.04
C ILE A 304 8.92 -6.83 4.49
N GLN A 305 9.17 -8.04 3.97
CA GLN A 305 10.32 -8.85 4.38
C GLN A 305 10.98 -9.54 3.18
N ALA A 306 12.27 -9.82 3.31
CA ALA A 306 12.98 -10.63 2.33
C ALA A 306 12.55 -12.09 2.41
N ILE A 307 12.42 -12.73 1.26
CA ILE A 307 12.42 -14.19 1.14
C ILE A 307 13.86 -14.57 0.76
N ASP A 308 14.58 -15.20 1.68
CA ASP A 308 15.93 -15.69 1.46
C ASP A 308 15.97 -17.20 1.73
N GLN A 309 16.59 -17.97 0.85
CA GLN A 309 16.79 -19.41 1.07
C GLN A 309 17.99 -19.61 2.00
N THR A 310 17.84 -19.27 3.27
CA THR A 310 18.74 -19.76 4.31
C THR A 310 17.94 -20.34 5.46
N ALA A 311 17.41 -21.56 5.26
CA ALA A 311 17.28 -22.59 6.29
C ALA A 311 16.72 -23.90 5.71
N LEU A 312 17.61 -24.80 5.29
CA LEU A 312 17.60 -26.18 5.78
C LEU A 312 19.07 -26.62 5.90
N PRO A 313 19.60 -26.95 7.09
CA PRO A 313 20.79 -27.77 7.14
C PRO A 313 20.42 -29.10 6.48
N SER A 314 21.15 -29.43 5.42
CA SER A 314 21.18 -30.78 4.85
C SER A 314 21.32 -31.78 6.00
N GLY A 315 20.26 -32.54 6.26
CA GLY A 315 20.29 -33.65 7.19
C GLY A 315 21.47 -34.54 6.83
N GLY A 316 22.42 -34.66 7.76
CA GLY A 316 23.55 -35.55 7.65
C GLY A 316 23.09 -36.98 7.44
N THR A 317 23.87 -37.65 6.60
CA THR A 317 23.90 -39.08 6.28
C THR A 317 23.55 -40.01 7.42
#